data_AF-A0A2V7T314-F1
#
_entry.id   AF-A0A2V7T314-F1
#
_cell.length_a   1.000
_cell.length_b   1.000
_cell.length_c   1.000
_cell.angle_alpha   90.00
_cell.angle_beta   90.00
_cell.angle_gamma   90.00
#
_symmetry.space_group_name_H-M   'P 1'
#
loop_
_entity.id
_entity.type
_entity.pdbx_description
1 polymer ?
#
loop_
_entity_poly.entity_id
_entity_poly.type
_entity_poly.pdbx_seq_one_letter_code
_entity_poly.pdbx_strand_id
1 'polypeptide(L)'
;MNGTLMFGGDRFGPDQDYAATYRSLGGSKLSAAVVKTIVQTCYTTMGAIYDDPSRSDSFPRVLDTLRTLPAARGLPEAELELLERVIAHQEVGRIPDGYAEWVRSAARSHVLGLIANLLSRKDLWLQEFKRAGVLECFRVMI
;
A
#
# COMPACT_ATOMS: atom_id res chain seq x y z
N MET A 1 -2.01 10.32 -4.18
CA MET A 1 -2.68 9.40 -5.14
C MET A 1 -3.98 8.89 -4.53
N ASN A 2 -3.90 8.26 -3.37
CA ASN A 2 -5.04 8.04 -2.50
C ASN A 2 -5.71 9.39 -2.18
N GLY A 3 -7.04 9.45 -2.30
CA GLY A 3 -7.83 10.67 -2.11
C GLY A 3 -7.85 11.64 -3.30
N THR A 4 -7.11 11.37 -4.39
CA THR A 4 -7.09 12.23 -5.59
C THR A 4 -7.63 11.52 -6.82
N LEU A 5 -7.06 10.36 -7.15
CA LEU A 5 -7.45 9.54 -8.30
C LEU A 5 -7.87 8.14 -7.87
N MET A 6 -7.32 7.67 -6.76
CA MET A 6 -7.56 6.36 -6.17
C MET A 6 -8.27 6.55 -4.82
N PHE A 7 -9.33 5.80 -4.57
CA PHE A 7 -10.21 5.99 -3.42
C PHE A 7 -10.47 4.68 -2.68
N GLY A 8 -10.93 4.81 -1.43
CA GLY A 8 -11.22 3.67 -0.57
C GLY A 8 -9.99 2.90 -0.10
N GLY A 9 -8.77 3.38 -0.39
CA GLY A 9 -7.49 2.88 0.14
C GLY A 9 -7.26 3.24 1.60
N ASP A 10 -6.03 3.10 2.06
CA ASP A 10 -5.59 3.43 3.43
C ASP A 10 -6.49 2.83 4.52
N ARG A 11 -6.89 1.58 4.32
CA ARG A 11 -7.78 0.82 5.20
C ARG A 11 -7.02 0.29 6.42
N PHE A 12 -6.57 1.19 7.29
CA PHE A 12 -5.82 0.87 8.51
C PHE A 12 -6.61 1.10 9.81
N GLY A 13 -7.93 1.24 9.70
CA GLY A 13 -8.82 1.43 10.84
C GLY A 13 -8.91 0.22 11.78
N PRO A 14 -9.44 0.40 13.01
CA PRO A 14 -9.55 -0.66 14.01
C PRO A 14 -10.52 -1.79 13.60
N ASP A 15 -11.47 -1.52 12.72
CA ASP A 15 -12.52 -2.46 12.29
C ASP A 15 -12.15 -3.29 11.06
N GLN A 16 -10.93 -3.13 10.54
CA GLN A 16 -10.48 -3.83 9.34
C GLN A 16 -10.11 -5.28 9.64
N ASP A 17 -10.54 -6.20 8.77
CA ASP A 17 -10.21 -7.61 8.87
C ASP A 17 -8.93 -7.94 8.07
N TYR A 18 -7.80 -7.62 8.70
CA TYR A 18 -6.47 -7.94 8.14
C TYR A 18 -6.26 -9.46 8.00
N ALA A 19 -6.89 -10.26 8.87
CA ALA A 19 -6.74 -11.70 8.88
C ALA A 19 -7.41 -12.35 7.66
N ALA A 20 -8.56 -11.84 7.22
CA ALA A 20 -9.20 -12.25 5.98
C ALA A 20 -8.29 -12.02 4.77
N THR A 21 -7.61 -10.87 4.71
CA THR A 21 -6.64 -10.56 3.65
C THR A 21 -5.42 -11.47 3.72
N TYR A 22 -4.86 -11.69 4.91
CA TYR A 22 -3.75 -12.62 5.10
C TYR A 22 -4.09 -14.04 4.62
N ARG A 23 -5.29 -14.52 4.93
CA ARG A 23 -5.78 -15.84 4.47
C ARG A 23 -5.99 -15.90 2.97
N SER A 24 -6.55 -14.87 2.35
CA SER A 24 -6.76 -14.84 0.90
C SER A 24 -5.44 -14.83 0.12
N LEU A 25 -4.35 -14.37 0.74
CA LEU A 25 -2.99 -14.40 0.19
C LEU A 25 -2.26 -15.73 0.42
N GLY A 26 -2.91 -16.71 1.04
CA GLY A 26 -2.36 -18.04 1.33
C GLY A 26 -1.78 -18.20 2.73
N GLY A 27 -1.92 -17.19 3.59
CA GLY A 27 -1.51 -17.25 4.98
C GLY A 27 -2.39 -18.16 5.83
N SER A 28 -1.77 -18.97 6.70
CA SER A 28 -2.50 -19.92 7.54
C SER A 28 -1.92 -20.10 8.95
N LYS A 29 -0.73 -19.58 9.22
CA LYS A 29 0.00 -19.87 10.47
C LYS A 29 -0.30 -18.87 11.58
N LEU A 30 -0.63 -17.64 11.22
CA LEU A 30 -0.87 -16.58 12.18
C LEU A 30 -2.35 -16.50 12.58
N SER A 31 -2.60 -16.30 13.88
CA SER A 31 -3.94 -16.01 14.36
C SER A 31 -4.38 -14.61 13.93
N ALA A 32 -5.70 -14.38 13.88
CA ALA A 32 -6.23 -13.08 13.48
C ALA A 32 -5.76 -11.93 14.40
N ALA A 33 -5.64 -12.20 15.70
CA ALA A 33 -5.12 -11.23 16.66
C ALA A 33 -3.65 -10.86 16.36
N VAL A 34 -2.80 -11.85 16.06
CA VAL A 34 -1.39 -11.61 15.73
C VAL A 34 -1.25 -10.81 14.44
N VAL A 35 -1.98 -11.17 13.39
CA VAL A 35 -1.98 -10.41 12.12
C VAL A 35 -2.39 -8.97 12.37
N LYS A 36 -3.48 -8.75 13.10
CA LYS A 36 -3.98 -7.41 13.43
C LYS A 36 -2.94 -6.59 14.20
N THR A 37 -2.38 -7.16 15.27
CA THR A 37 -1.36 -6.48 16.07
C THR A 37 -0.15 -6.10 15.23
N ILE A 38 0.37 -7.00 14.39
CA ILE A 38 1.56 -6.72 13.59
C ILE A 38 1.27 -5.63 12.55
N VAL A 39 0.17 -5.73 11.80
CA VAL A 39 -0.20 -4.75 10.77
C VAL A 39 -0.40 -3.36 11.37
N GLN A 40 -1.15 -3.25 12.46
CA GLN A 40 -1.38 -1.97 13.13
C GLN A 40 -0.09 -1.40 13.74
N THR A 41 0.74 -2.25 14.35
CA THR A 41 2.03 -1.79 14.91
C THR A 41 2.94 -1.27 13.80
N CYS A 42 3.03 -1.99 12.67
CA CYS A 42 3.82 -1.56 11.52
C CYS A 42 3.34 -0.22 10.98
N TYR A 43 2.03 -0.07 10.76
CA TYR A 43 1.45 1.17 10.25
C TYR A 43 1.71 2.35 11.19
N THR A 44 1.47 2.19 12.50
CA THR A 44 1.75 3.24 13.50
C THR A 44 3.24 3.59 13.56
N THR A 45 4.13 2.60 13.53
CA THR A 45 5.58 2.85 13.52
C THR A 45 6.00 3.62 12.26
N MET A 46 5.50 3.24 11.08
CA MET A 46 5.80 3.95 9.85
C MET A 46 5.22 5.37 9.85
N GLY A 47 4.03 5.59 10.42
CA GLY A 47 3.45 6.91 10.61
C GLY A 47 4.33 7.81 11.48
N ALA A 48 4.82 7.30 12.61
CA ALA A 48 5.74 8.05 13.48
C ALA A 48 7.06 8.41 12.78
N ILE A 49 7.57 7.53 11.90
CA ILE A 49 8.77 7.81 11.09
C ILE A 49 8.46 8.84 10.00
N TYR A 50 7.26 8.81 9.43
CA TYR A 50 6.84 9.76 8.39
C TYR A 50 6.75 11.19 8.94
N ASP A 51 6.30 11.33 10.19
CA ASP A 51 6.18 12.62 10.87
C ASP A 51 7.53 13.17 11.37
N ASP A 52 8.63 12.39 11.30
CA ASP A 52 9.98 12.82 11.66
C ASP A 52 10.70 13.46 10.45
N PRO A 53 10.92 14.79 10.45
CA PRO A 53 11.55 15.47 9.31
C PRO A 53 12.98 15.00 9.04
N SER A 54 13.69 14.50 10.05
CA SER A 54 15.07 13.99 9.89
C SER A 54 15.12 12.67 9.10
N ARG A 55 13.97 12.03 8.90
CA ARG A 55 13.81 10.75 8.19
C ARG A 55 13.21 10.91 6.80
N SER A 56 12.98 12.13 6.35
CA SER A 56 12.41 12.45 5.03
C SER A 56 13.13 11.76 3.86
N ASP A 57 14.47 11.75 3.88
CA ASP A 57 15.28 11.08 2.84
C ASP A 57 15.66 9.62 3.18
N SER A 58 15.16 9.07 4.29
CA SER A 58 15.52 7.73 4.79
C SER A 58 14.32 6.92 5.28
N PHE A 59 13.18 7.08 4.61
CA PHE A 59 11.96 6.35 4.93
C PHE A 59 12.16 4.83 4.68
N PRO A 60 11.84 3.96 5.67
CA PRO A 60 12.11 2.54 5.57
C PRO A 60 11.11 1.82 4.66
N ARG A 61 11.49 0.62 4.19
CA ARG A 61 10.55 -0.30 3.54
C ARG A 61 9.70 -0.99 4.59
N VAL A 62 8.45 -1.30 4.23
CA VAL A 62 7.51 -2.06 5.08
C VAL A 62 8.16 -3.34 5.63
N LEU A 63 8.79 -4.14 4.76
CA LEU A 63 9.43 -5.39 5.18
C LEU A 63 10.55 -5.18 6.21
N ASP A 64 11.34 -4.11 6.07
CA ASP A 64 12.39 -3.77 7.02
C ASP A 64 11.81 -3.32 8.35
N THR A 65 10.71 -2.56 8.34
CA THR A 65 9.97 -2.23 9.55
C THR A 65 9.45 -3.50 10.24
N LEU A 66 8.77 -4.38 9.50
CA LEU A 66 8.23 -5.66 10.02
C LEU A 66 9.30 -6.49 10.73
N ARG A 67 10.50 -6.61 10.16
CA ARG A 67 11.63 -7.36 10.75
C ARG A 67 12.08 -6.83 12.11
N THR A 68 11.88 -5.54 12.37
CA THR A 68 12.29 -4.90 13.63
C THR A 68 11.21 -4.96 14.72
N LEU A 69 9.97 -5.29 14.36
CA LEU A 69 8.86 -5.29 15.31
C LEU A 69 8.98 -6.46 16.31
N PRO A 70 8.85 -6.19 17.63
CA PRO A 70 8.81 -7.25 18.63
C PRO A 70 7.71 -8.30 18.38
N ALA A 71 6.54 -7.86 17.90
CA ALA A 71 5.40 -8.73 17.60
C ALA A 71 5.63 -9.68 16.41
N ALA A 72 6.61 -9.39 15.55
CA ALA A 72 6.97 -10.21 14.39
C ALA A 72 8.28 -10.99 14.60
N ARG A 73 8.87 -10.91 15.79
CA ARG A 73 10.15 -11.56 16.10
C ARG A 73 10.04 -13.08 15.95
N GLY A 74 10.98 -13.66 15.22
CA GLY A 74 11.06 -15.10 15.00
C GLY A 74 10.06 -15.65 13.97
N LEU A 75 9.27 -14.79 13.32
CA LEU A 75 8.46 -15.23 12.19
C LEU A 75 9.37 -15.59 11.00
N PRO A 76 9.04 -16.65 10.24
CA PRO A 76 9.71 -16.95 8.98
C PRO A 76 9.56 -15.79 7.99
N GLU A 77 10.57 -15.58 7.16
CA GLU A 77 10.57 -14.49 6.16
C GLU A 77 9.33 -14.51 5.27
N ALA A 78 8.89 -15.70 4.85
CA ALA A 78 7.67 -15.86 4.04
C ALA A 78 6.40 -15.32 4.73
N GLU A 79 6.32 -15.35 6.07
CA GLU A 79 5.20 -14.75 6.80
C GLU A 79 5.31 -13.22 6.82
N LEU A 80 6.52 -12.68 6.90
CA LEU A 80 6.76 -11.23 6.82
C LEU A 80 6.42 -10.70 5.43
N GLU A 81 6.78 -11.41 4.36
CA GLU A 81 6.42 -11.07 2.98
C GLU A 81 4.90 -11.12 2.77
N LEU A 82 4.20 -12.10 3.37
CA LEU A 82 2.74 -12.14 3.36
C LEU A 82 2.14 -10.92 4.08
N LEU A 83 2.69 -10.54 5.24
CA LEU A 83 2.25 -9.36 5.99
C LEU A 83 2.54 -8.05 5.24
N GLU A 84 3.69 -7.92 4.56
CA GLU A 84 3.99 -6.81 3.65
C GLU A 84 2.91 -6.70 2.57
N ARG A 85 2.51 -7.83 1.96
CA ARG A 85 1.43 -7.87 0.98
C ARG A 85 0.08 -7.51 1.57
N VAL A 86 -0.23 -7.91 2.81
CA VAL A 86 -1.46 -7.49 3.50
C VAL A 86 -1.50 -5.97 3.62
N ILE A 87 -0.40 -5.34 4.05
CA ILE A 87 -0.29 -3.87 4.17
C ILE A 87 -0.51 -3.22 2.79
N ALA A 88 0.14 -3.70 1.74
CA ALA A 88 -0.07 -3.21 0.38
C ALA A 88 -1.54 -3.32 -0.05
N HIS A 89 -2.18 -4.45 0.28
CA HIS A 89 -3.60 -4.68 0.03
C HIS A 89 -4.52 -3.81 0.88
N GLN A 90 -4.10 -3.22 1.99
CA GLN A 90 -4.91 -2.24 2.73
C GLN A 90 -4.71 -0.82 2.21
N GLU A 91 -3.48 -0.51 1.81
CA GLU A 91 -3.08 0.80 1.31
C GLU A 91 -3.68 1.09 -0.07
N VAL A 92 -3.66 0.11 -0.98
CA VAL A 92 -4.14 0.29 -2.35
C VAL A 92 -5.65 0.55 -2.36
N GLY A 93 -6.06 1.60 -3.06
CA GLY A 93 -7.47 1.90 -3.32
C GLY A 93 -7.90 1.46 -4.72
N ARG A 94 -9.00 2.06 -5.18
CA ARG A 94 -9.60 1.83 -6.49
C ARG A 94 -9.73 3.13 -7.26
N ILE A 95 -9.48 3.10 -8.57
CA ILE A 95 -9.78 4.21 -9.48
C ILE A 95 -11.20 3.99 -10.02
N PRO A 96 -12.18 4.83 -9.64
CA PRO A 96 -13.53 4.74 -10.16
C PRO A 96 -13.56 5.06 -11.66
N ASP A 97 -14.51 4.49 -12.39
CA ASP A 97 -14.54 4.58 -13.86
C ASP A 97 -14.63 6.02 -14.35
N GLY A 98 -15.44 6.87 -13.71
CA GLY A 98 -15.53 8.30 -14.06
C GLY A 98 -14.22 9.07 -13.88
N TYR A 99 -13.42 8.69 -12.88
CA TYR A 99 -12.07 9.27 -12.70
C TYR A 99 -11.09 8.76 -13.76
N ALA A 100 -11.21 7.48 -14.14
CA ALA A 100 -10.41 6.92 -15.21
C ALA A 100 -10.72 7.58 -16.57
N GLU A 101 -12.00 7.87 -16.84
CA GLU A 101 -12.43 8.63 -18.02
C GLU A 101 -11.86 10.04 -18.05
N TRP A 102 -11.89 10.73 -16.91
CA TRP A 102 -11.28 12.05 -16.79
C TRP A 102 -9.77 12.01 -17.11
N VAL A 103 -9.02 11.05 -16.55
CA VAL A 103 -7.58 10.89 -16.85
C VAL A 103 -7.33 10.67 -18.33
N ARG A 104 -8.07 9.75 -18.96
CA ARG A 104 -7.95 9.50 -20.41
C ARG A 104 -8.28 10.75 -21.22
N SER A 105 -9.26 11.54 -20.77
CA SER A 105 -9.64 12.79 -21.42
C SER A 105 -8.54 13.83 -21.35
N ALA A 106 -7.99 14.05 -20.16
CA ALA A 106 -6.89 14.99 -19.94
C ALA A 106 -5.64 14.60 -20.74
N ALA A 107 -5.32 13.30 -20.82
CA ALA A 107 -4.16 12.79 -21.55
C ALA A 107 -4.21 13.03 -23.08
N ARG A 108 -5.37 13.39 -23.65
CA ARG A 108 -5.47 13.75 -25.08
C ARG A 108 -4.91 15.14 -25.39
N SER A 109 -4.83 16.02 -24.40
CA SER A 109 -4.41 17.41 -24.59
C SER A 109 -3.23 17.81 -23.70
N HIS A 110 -2.91 17.04 -22.67
CA HIS A 110 -1.85 17.34 -21.73
C HIS A 110 -0.93 16.13 -21.52
N VAL A 111 0.34 16.41 -21.27
CA VAL A 111 1.26 15.41 -20.72
C VAL A 111 0.99 15.28 -19.23
N LEU A 112 0.65 14.08 -18.77
CA LEU A 112 0.37 13.83 -17.35
C LEU A 112 1.57 13.17 -16.67
N GLY A 113 1.96 13.72 -15.53
CA GLY A 113 2.88 13.08 -14.57
C GLY A 113 2.12 12.62 -13.33
N LEU A 114 2.62 11.57 -12.68
CA LEU A 114 2.08 11.06 -11.42
C LEU A 114 3.18 10.99 -10.37
N ILE A 115 2.97 11.66 -9.25
CA ILE A 115 3.80 11.52 -8.05
C ILE A 115 3.01 10.72 -7.03
N ALA A 116 3.65 9.66 -6.51
CA ALA A 116 3.06 8.71 -5.59
C ALA A 116 3.93 8.59 -4.35
N ASN A 117 3.34 8.85 -3.19
CA ASN A 117 3.92 8.51 -1.91
C ASN A 117 3.25 7.20 -1.45
N LEU A 118 3.99 6.09 -1.51
CA LEU A 118 3.50 4.75 -1.19
C LEU A 118 4.33 4.18 -0.03
N LEU A 119 3.66 3.52 0.92
CA LEU A 119 4.31 2.71 1.94
C LEU A 119 4.88 1.44 1.28
N SER A 120 4.09 0.81 0.42
CA SER A 120 4.39 -0.52 -0.14
C SER A 120 4.94 -0.46 -1.57
N ARG A 121 5.41 -1.60 -2.08
CA ARG A 121 5.86 -1.73 -3.47
C ARG A 121 4.73 -1.44 -4.45
N LYS A 122 5.04 -0.74 -5.54
CA LYS A 122 4.07 -0.20 -6.51
C LYS A 122 3.25 -1.24 -7.31
N ASP A 123 3.51 -2.54 -7.18
CA ASP A 123 2.96 -3.57 -8.06
C ASP A 123 1.41 -3.58 -8.10
N LEU A 124 0.76 -3.50 -6.92
CA LEU A 124 -0.71 -3.48 -6.83
C LEU A 124 -1.31 -2.21 -7.45
N TRP A 125 -0.62 -1.07 -7.33
CA TRP A 125 -1.04 0.16 -7.97
C TRP A 125 -0.95 0.02 -9.48
N LEU A 126 0.16 -0.48 -10.03
CA LEU A 126 0.31 -0.69 -11.48
C LEU A 126 -0.77 -1.62 -12.03
N GLN A 127 -1.16 -2.65 -11.29
CA GLN A 127 -2.29 -3.52 -11.64
C GLN A 127 -3.61 -2.74 -11.68
N GLU A 128 -3.86 -1.88 -10.69
CA GLU A 128 -5.06 -1.05 -10.66
C GLU A 128 -5.09 0.00 -11.78
N PHE A 129 -3.95 0.66 -12.08
CA PHE A 129 -3.83 1.56 -13.24
C PHE A 129 -4.09 0.84 -14.55
N LYS A 130 -3.56 -0.38 -14.70
CA LYS A 130 -3.79 -1.22 -15.89
C LYS A 130 -5.27 -1.57 -16.01
N ARG A 131 -5.88 -2.01 -14.92
CA ARG A 131 -7.30 -2.38 -14.87
C ARG A 131 -8.22 -1.19 -15.17
N ALA A 132 -7.91 -0.02 -14.63
CA ALA A 132 -8.66 1.20 -14.89
C ALA A 132 -8.39 1.78 -16.30
N GLY A 133 -7.45 1.21 -17.06
CA GLY A 133 -7.13 1.64 -18.42
C GLY A 133 -6.48 3.03 -18.47
N VAL A 134 -5.65 3.35 -17.48
CA VAL A 134 -4.97 4.65 -17.34
C VAL A 134 -3.46 4.56 -17.18
N LEU A 135 -2.89 3.35 -17.14
CA LEU A 135 -1.44 3.15 -16.96
C LEU A 135 -0.61 3.91 -18.00
N GLU A 136 -1.00 3.83 -19.27
CA GLU A 136 -0.29 4.45 -20.40
C GLU A 136 -0.58 5.96 -20.57
N CYS A 137 -1.46 6.53 -19.73
CA CYS A 137 -1.80 7.95 -19.79
C CYS A 137 -0.72 8.84 -19.15
N PHE A 138 0.17 8.26 -18.35
CA PHE A 138 1.22 8.99 -17.64
C PHE A 138 2.57 8.83 -18.37
N ARG A 139 3.35 9.91 -18.42
CA ARG A 139 4.73 9.88 -18.94
C ARG A 139 5.72 9.84 -17.78
N VAL A 140 6.79 9.08 -17.97
CA VAL A 140 7.97 9.16 -17.10
C VAL A 140 8.68 10.46 -17.44
N MET A 141 8.78 11.35 -16.45
CA MET A 141 9.64 12.53 -16.55
C MET A 141 11.00 12.15 -15.97
N ILE A 142 12.05 12.29 -16.77
CA ILE A 142 13.46 12.07 -16.40
C ILE A 142 14.06 13.43 -16.06
#